data_AF-A0A8C4FBH2-F1
#
_entry.id   AF-A0A8C4FBH2-F1
#
_cell.length_a   1.000
_cell.length_b   1.000
_cell.length_c   1.000
_cell.angle_alpha   90.00
_cell.angle_beta   90.00
_cell.angle_gamma   90.00
#
_symmetry.space_group_name_H-M   'P 1'
#
loop_
_entity.id
_entity.type
_entity.pdbx_description
1 polymer ?
#
loop_
_entity_poly.entity_id
_entity_poly.type
_entity_poly.pdbx_seq_one_letter_code
_entity_poly.pdbx_strand_id
1 'polypeptide(L)'
;MVNYCHLVSQHWYDTNNQKQSQSMNSPGANIPLSSRPSLKEVRDSAEQQHIAAQQKAALQHAHVHSSGFFITQDSSFGNLILPVLPRLEPDL
;
A
#
# COMPACT_ATOMS: atom_id res chain seq x y z
N MET A 1 11.41 -23.07 11.69
CA MET A 1 10.56 -22.42 10.66
C MET A 1 9.61 -21.37 11.25
N VAL A 2 8.98 -21.58 12.42
CA VAL A 2 8.13 -20.57 13.11
C VAL A 2 8.82 -19.23 13.44
N ASN A 3 10.13 -19.23 13.70
CA ASN A 3 10.88 -18.00 13.99
C ASN A 3 10.98 -17.04 12.80
N TYR A 4 11.01 -17.55 11.57
CA TYR A 4 11.18 -16.70 10.39
C TYR A 4 9.91 -15.90 10.08
N CYS A 5 8.74 -16.53 10.16
CA CYS A 5 7.47 -15.82 10.02
C CYS A 5 7.30 -14.73 11.08
N HIS A 6 7.67 -15.00 12.34
CA HIS A 6 7.55 -14.00 13.40
C HIS A 6 8.51 -12.82 13.18
N LEU A 7 9.75 -13.08 12.77
CA LEU A 7 10.73 -12.03 12.43
C LEU A 7 10.28 -11.17 11.25
N VAL A 8 9.71 -11.77 10.20
CA VAL A 8 9.22 -11.04 9.02
C VAL A 8 7.99 -10.19 9.37
N SER A 9 7.05 -10.71 10.18
CA SER A 9 5.90 -9.94 10.67
C SER A 9 6.32 -8.74 11.53
N GLN A 10 7.30 -8.93 12.43
CA GLN A 10 7.83 -7.85 13.26
C GLN A 10 8.53 -6.78 12.41
N HIS A 11 9.40 -7.19 11.48
CA HIS A 11 10.07 -6.26 10.57
C HIS A 11 9.09 -5.49 9.68
N TRP A 12 7.99 -6.14 9.26
CA TRP A 12 6.91 -5.49 8.51
C TRP A 12 6.16 -4.46 9.37
N TYR A 13 5.87 -4.78 10.63
CA TYR A 13 5.23 -3.87 11.57
C TYR A 13 6.09 -2.63 11.83
N ASP A 14 7.38 -2.82 12.10
CA ASP A 14 8.35 -1.74 12.34
C ASP A 14 8.49 -0.82 11.12
N THR A 15 8.60 -1.40 9.92
CA THR A 15 8.72 -0.63 8.66
C THR A 15 7.49 0.24 8.43
N ASN A 16 6.29 -0.26 8.72
CA ASN A 16 5.05 0.53 8.56
C ASN A 16 4.94 1.63 9.62
N ASN A 17 5.34 1.36 10.87
CA ASN A 17 5.34 2.36 11.94
C ASN A 17 6.29 3.54 11.62
N GLN A 18 7.50 3.24 11.10
CA GLN A 18 8.47 4.27 10.72
C GLN A 18 7.96 5.17 9.58
N LYS A 19 7.26 4.61 8.59
CA LYS A 19 6.65 5.39 7.49
C LYS A 19 5.58 6.36 7.99
N GLN A 20 4.81 5.97 9.00
CA GLN A 20 3.79 6.83 9.60
C GLN A 20 4.42 8.00 10.38
N SER A 21 5.56 7.77 11.06
CA SER A 21 6.26 8.81 11.82
C SER A 21 7.01 9.82 10.92
N GLN A 22 7.47 9.42 9.73
CA GLN A 22 8.15 10.31 8.77
C GLN A 22 7.17 11.29 8.09
N SER A 23 5.87 11.02 8.11
CA SER A 23 4.85 11.95 7.57
C SER A 23 4.80 13.30 8.32
N MET A 24 5.43 13.42 9.49
CA MET A 24 5.52 14.66 10.27
C MET A 24 6.85 15.41 10.15
N ASN A 25 7.78 14.97 9.29
CA ASN A 25 9.09 15.63 9.17
C ASN A 25 9.51 15.77 7.70
N SER A 26 8.95 16.76 7.00
CA SER A 26 9.51 17.23 5.71
C SER A 26 10.07 18.63 5.87
N PRO A 27 11.40 18.81 6.00
CA PRO A 27 12.02 20.11 5.88
C PRO A 27 12.16 20.50 4.40
N GLY A 28 11.42 21.53 3.99
CA GLY A 28 11.74 22.46 2.89
C GLY A 28 12.02 21.89 1.49
N ALA A 29 11.06 22.05 0.58
CA ALA A 29 11.31 22.03 -0.86
C ALA A 29 10.72 23.30 -1.50
N ASN A 30 11.61 24.24 -1.88
CA ASN A 30 11.27 25.41 -2.69
C ASN A 30 10.96 24.94 -4.12
N ILE A 31 9.76 25.22 -4.64
CA ILE A 31 9.37 24.89 -6.02
C ILE A 31 8.92 26.18 -6.74
N PRO A 32 9.42 26.46 -7.96
CA PRO A 32 9.03 27.65 -8.72
C PRO A 32 7.57 27.60 -9.18
N LEU A 33 6.94 28.78 -9.15
CA LEU A 33 5.55 29.07 -9.46
C LEU A 33 5.25 28.85 -10.95
N SER A 34 4.86 27.64 -11.35
CA SER A 34 4.19 27.39 -12.63
C SER A 34 3.11 26.32 -12.42
N SER A 35 1.89 26.66 -12.85
CA SER A 35 0.64 25.91 -12.70
C SER A 35 0.36 25.42 -11.27
N ARG A 36 -0.27 26.25 -10.42
CA ARG A 36 -0.95 25.78 -9.20
C ARG A 36 -1.99 24.74 -9.62
N PRO A 37 -1.80 23.43 -9.33
CA PRO A 37 -2.91 22.51 -9.39
C PRO A 37 -3.89 22.93 -8.30
N SER A 38 -5.18 22.69 -8.52
CA SER A 38 -6.18 22.94 -7.48
C SER A 38 -5.76 22.21 -6.19
N LEU A 39 -5.70 22.91 -5.05
CA LEU A 39 -5.25 22.30 -3.78
C LEU A 39 -6.06 21.06 -3.37
N LYS A 40 -7.32 20.95 -3.85
CA LYS A 40 -8.14 19.75 -3.72
C LYS A 40 -7.58 18.57 -4.50
N GLU A 41 -7.19 18.79 -5.76
CA GLU A 41 -6.69 17.76 -6.65
C GLU A 41 -5.35 17.17 -6.16
N VAL A 42 -4.48 18.00 -5.58
CA VAL A 42 -3.23 17.53 -4.97
C VAL A 42 -3.49 16.65 -3.76
N ARG A 43 -4.49 16.99 -2.94
CA ARG A 43 -4.84 16.24 -1.73
C ARG A 43 -5.51 14.92 -2.06
N ASP A 44 -6.44 14.91 -3.01
CA ASP A 44 -7.11 13.70 -3.48
C ASP A 44 -6.09 12.75 -4.15
N SER A 45 -5.12 13.30 -4.89
CA SER A 45 -4.03 12.51 -5.47
C SER A 45 -3.13 11.87 -4.42
N ALA A 46 -2.81 12.59 -3.34
CA ALA A 46 -1.97 12.07 -2.25
C ALA A 46 -2.68 10.93 -1.48
N GLU A 47 -3.98 11.05 -1.25
CA GLU A 47 -4.79 10.01 -0.62
C GLU A 47 -4.89 8.76 -1.50
N GLN A 48 -5.16 8.95 -2.80
CA GLN A 48 -5.18 7.86 -3.77
C GLN A 48 -3.84 7.11 -3.81
N GLN A 49 -2.72 7.84 -3.78
CA GLN A 49 -1.38 7.26 -3.73
C GLN A 49 -1.13 6.47 -2.44
N HIS A 50 -1.61 6.99 -1.30
CA HIS A 50 -1.47 6.31 -0.02
C HIS A 50 -2.22 4.97 -0.02
N ILE A 51 -3.47 4.95 -0.49
CA ILE A 51 -4.28 3.73 -0.60
C ILE A 51 -3.62 2.72 -1.54
N ALA A 52 -3.16 3.17 -2.71
CA ALA A 52 -2.48 2.31 -3.68
C ALA A 52 -1.18 1.69 -3.10
N ALA A 53 -0.42 2.46 -2.32
CA ALA A 53 0.79 1.96 -1.66
C ALA A 53 0.48 0.89 -0.60
N GLN A 54 -0.58 1.09 0.20
CA GLN A 54 -1.01 0.11 1.20
C GLN A 54 -1.48 -1.19 0.56
N GLN A 55 -2.33 -1.09 -0.47
CA GLN A 55 -2.80 -2.25 -1.24
C GLN A 55 -1.64 -3.04 -1.84
N LYS A 56 -0.66 -2.36 -2.44
CA LYS A 56 0.54 -2.99 -3.00
C LYS A 56 1.34 -3.74 -1.94
N ALA A 57 1.56 -3.13 -0.77
CA ALA A 57 2.30 -3.77 0.31
C ALA A 57 1.59 -5.03 0.85
N ALA A 58 0.27 -4.95 1.05
CA ALA A 58 -0.54 -6.09 1.48
C ALA A 58 -0.51 -7.24 0.47
N LEU A 59 -0.68 -6.93 -0.82
CA LEU A 59 -0.66 -7.94 -1.89
C LEU A 59 0.72 -8.61 -2.01
N GLN A 60 1.80 -7.84 -1.94
CA GLN A 60 3.17 -8.39 -1.96
C GLN A 60 3.42 -9.33 -0.77
N HIS A 61 2.95 -8.96 0.43
CA HIS A 61 3.07 -9.82 1.60
C HIS A 61 2.30 -11.13 1.42
N ALA A 62 1.08 -11.08 0.87
CA ALA A 62 0.31 -12.29 0.60
C ALA A 62 0.99 -13.21 -0.41
N HIS A 63 1.58 -12.70 -1.49
CA HIS A 63 2.31 -13.51 -2.47
C HIS A 63 3.55 -14.22 -1.90
N VAL A 64 4.22 -13.62 -0.92
CA VAL A 64 5.41 -14.23 -0.29
C VAL A 64 5.01 -15.31 0.71
N HIS A 65 3.88 -15.14 1.40
CA HIS A 65 3.49 -15.97 2.55
C HIS A 65 2.33 -16.93 2.28
N SER A 66 1.65 -16.81 1.13
CA SER A 66 0.50 -17.62 0.77
C SER A 66 0.53 -18.01 -0.70
N SER A 67 0.06 -19.21 -1.00
CA SER A 67 -0.16 -19.70 -2.37
C SER A 67 -1.56 -19.38 -2.90
N GLY A 68 -2.36 -18.62 -2.16
CA GLY A 68 -3.70 -18.20 -2.58
C GLY A 68 -3.68 -17.11 -3.66
N PHE A 69 -4.81 -16.93 -4.34
CA PHE A 69 -5.00 -15.85 -5.30
C PHE A 69 -5.63 -14.66 -4.60
N PHE A 70 -5.00 -13.49 -4.72
CA PHE A 70 -5.43 -12.28 -4.04
C PHE A 70 -5.60 -11.13 -5.04
N ILE A 71 -6.57 -10.26 -4.78
CA ILE A 71 -6.74 -8.98 -5.47
C ILE A 71 -6.77 -7.84 -4.46
N THR A 72 -6.42 -6.64 -4.89
CA THR A 72 -6.49 -5.44 -4.05
C THR A 72 -7.92 -4.91 -3.93
N GLN A 73 -8.20 -4.23 -2.82
CA GLN A 73 -9.46 -3.53 -2.57
C GLN A 73 -9.22 -2.18 -1.89
N ASP A 74 -10.05 -1.20 -2.20
CA ASP A 74 -10.10 0.14 -1.60
C ASP A 74 -10.96 0.16 -0.32
N SER A 75 -10.73 -0.80 0.58
CA SER A 75 -11.47 -0.90 1.83
C SER A 75 -10.84 -0.07 2.95
N SER A 76 -11.61 0.86 3.53
CA SER A 76 -11.22 1.60 4.75
C SER A 76 -11.26 0.78 6.04
N PHE A 77 -11.78 -0.46 6.01
CA PHE A 77 -11.92 -1.35 7.17
C PHE A 77 -10.81 -2.41 7.28
N GLY A 78 -9.68 -2.22 6.59
CA GLY A 78 -8.53 -3.13 6.66
C GLY A 78 -8.55 -4.32 5.70
N ASN A 79 -9.60 -4.49 4.89
CA ASN A 79 -9.65 -5.51 3.83
C ASN A 79 -8.93 -5.04 2.54
N LEU A 80 -7.65 -4.68 2.65
CA LEU A 80 -6.86 -4.16 1.52
C LEU A 80 -6.63 -5.18 0.40
N ILE A 81 -6.76 -6.47 0.72
CA ILE A 81 -6.72 -7.57 -0.24
C ILE A 81 -7.82 -8.58 0.09
N LEU A 82 -8.36 -9.23 -0.95
CA LEU A 82 -9.34 -10.30 -0.82
C LEU A 82 -8.84 -11.59 -1.48
N PRO A 83 -9.01 -12.75 -0.83
CA PRO A 83 -8.81 -14.03 -1.49
C PRO A 83 -9.91 -14.26 -2.54
N VAL A 84 -9.53 -14.73 -3.72
CA VAL A 84 -10.43 -14.97 -4.84
C VAL A 84 -10.10 -16.29 -5.55
N LEU A 85 -10.98 -16.72 -6.45
CA LEU A 85 -10.67 -17.79 -7.40
C LEU A 85 -9.79 -17.23 -8.54
N PRO A 86 -8.91 -18.06 -9.15
CA PRO A 86 -8.19 -17.68 -10.35
C PRO A 86 -9.16 -17.21 -11.44
N ARG A 87 -8.82 -16.11 -12.10
CA ARG A 87 -9.52 -15.69 -13.32
C ARG A 87 -9.08 -16.60 -14.46
N LEU A 88 -10.01 -17.30 -15.08
CA LEU A 88 -9.79 -18.07 -16.30
C LEU A 88 -10.19 -17.17 -17.46
N GLU A 89 -9.24 -16.81 -18.32
CA GLU A 89 -9.57 -16.15 -19.58
C GLU A 89 -10.26 -17.19 -20.49
N PRO A 90 -11.40 -16.88 -21.12
CA PRO A 90 -12.00 -17.80 -22.07
C PRO A 90 -11.04 -18.00 -23.25
N ASP A 91 -10.76 -19.25 -23.60
CA ASP A 91 -10.00 -19.59 -24.81
C ASP A 91 -10.78 -19.03 -26.03
N LEU A 92 -10.20 -18.01 -26.69
CA LEU A 92 -10.74 -17.39 -27.90
C LEU A 92 -10.58 -18.30 -29.13
#